data_AF-A0AA51RRB3-F1
#
_entry.id   AF-A0AA51RRB3-F1
#
_cell.length_a   1.000
_cell.length_b   1.000
_cell.length_c   1.000
_cell.angle_alpha   90.00
_cell.angle_beta   90.00
_cell.angle_gamma   90.00
#
_symmetry.space_group_name_H-M   'P 1'
#
loop_
_entity.id
_entity.type
_entity.pdbx_description
1 polymer ?
#
loop_
_entity_poly.entity_id
_entity_poly.type
_entity_poly.pdbx_seq_one_letter_code
_entity_poly.pdbx_strand_id
1 'polypeptide(L)'
;MNNILSFISLYDWIALIWFAICWIGYALFAQVKARTKPTLASSLSNVRGLWMSRIFSREVRIADVTALGILQRNVTFFASTTIFILAGLLTVLGATDQIVQLTNTLPFIVENTRASWEVKLLVLIFIFVYAFFKFAWSVRQYNFAIVLLSAAPTNDCSENDKTLFVINANEVLTRANNSFAHGLRAYSFAMAILGWFVHPVLFMVSALWVVLVLHRREFHSNTLIALRQASKLAQ
;
A
#
# COMPACT_ATOMS: atom_id res chain seq x y z
N MET A 1 -34.67 9.46 6.73
CA MET A 1 -33.26 9.25 7.14
C MET A 1 -33.08 8.17 8.23
N ASN A 2 -34.15 7.60 8.80
CA ASN A 2 -34.05 6.55 9.85
C ASN A 2 -34.01 5.10 9.32
N ASN A 3 -34.22 4.85 8.02
CA ASN A 3 -34.24 3.47 7.48
C ASN A 3 -32.86 2.93 7.08
N ILE A 4 -31.84 3.76 6.84
CA ILE A 4 -30.50 3.25 6.47
C ILE A 4 -29.82 2.56 7.67
N LEU A 5 -30.15 3.00 8.88
CA LEU A 5 -29.57 2.49 10.13
C LEU A 5 -30.16 1.14 10.58
N SER A 6 -31.31 0.70 10.05
CA SER A 6 -31.94 -0.57 10.42
C SER A 6 -31.52 -1.77 9.56
N PHE A 7 -30.78 -1.54 8.46
CA PHE A 7 -30.32 -2.62 7.57
C PHE A 7 -29.01 -3.28 8.03
N ILE A 8 -28.28 -2.63 8.93
CA ILE A 8 -26.93 -2.99 9.38
C ILE A 8 -26.98 -3.13 10.90
N SER A 9 -26.51 -4.27 11.43
CA SER A 9 -26.50 -4.50 12.88
C SER A 9 -25.63 -3.46 13.59
N LEU A 10 -25.97 -3.12 14.84
CA LEU A 10 -25.13 -2.23 15.66
C LEU A 10 -23.68 -2.72 15.72
N TYR A 11 -23.48 -4.04 15.70
CA TYR A 11 -22.16 -4.67 15.66
C TYR A 11 -21.38 -4.40 14.37
N ASP A 12 -22.05 -4.31 13.22
CA ASP A 12 -21.42 -4.00 11.94
C ASP A 12 -20.97 -2.53 11.88
N TRP A 13 -21.77 -1.62 12.45
CA TRP A 13 -21.38 -0.21 12.59
C TRP A 13 -20.16 -0.03 13.49
N ILE A 14 -20.13 -0.71 14.64
CA ILE A 14 -18.98 -0.73 15.53
C ILE A 14 -17.74 -1.27 14.80
N ALA A 15 -17.91 -2.36 14.04
CA ALA A 15 -16.81 -2.96 13.31
C ALA A 15 -16.28 -2.07 12.17
N LEU A 16 -17.16 -1.34 11.47
CA LEU A 16 -16.77 -0.34 10.47
C LEU A 16 -16.00 0.83 11.06
N ILE A 17 -16.47 1.38 12.19
CA ILE A 17 -15.77 2.46 12.90
C ILE A 17 -14.42 1.96 13.40
N TRP A 18 -14.37 0.76 13.99
CA TRP A 18 -13.13 0.11 14.42
C TRP A 18 -12.15 -0.05 13.25
N PHE A 19 -12.62 -0.52 12.11
CA PHE A 19 -11.82 -0.67 10.91
C PHE A 19 -11.30 0.68 10.37
N ALA A 20 -12.16 1.71 10.33
CA ALA A 20 -11.75 3.05 9.92
C ALA A 20 -10.68 3.61 10.85
N ILE A 21 -10.84 3.43 12.17
CA ILE A 21 -9.83 3.80 13.18
C ILE A 21 -8.54 3.01 12.96
N CYS A 22 -8.60 1.70 12.73
CA CYS A 22 -7.42 0.87 12.47
C CYS A 22 -6.69 1.31 11.20
N TRP A 23 -7.44 1.57 10.12
CA TRP A 23 -6.88 1.99 8.84
C TRP A 23 -6.26 3.38 8.91
N ILE A 24 -7.05 4.38 9.30
CA ILE A 24 -6.64 5.79 9.32
C ILE A 24 -5.63 6.00 10.44
N GLY A 25 -5.89 5.43 11.62
CA GLY A 25 -5.00 5.49 12.77
C GLY A 25 -3.64 4.87 12.47
N TYR A 26 -3.59 3.68 11.84
CA TYR A 26 -2.30 3.11 11.42
C TYR A 26 -1.59 3.96 10.36
N ALA A 27 -2.33 4.48 9.37
CA ALA A 27 -1.75 5.32 8.34
C ALA A 27 -1.11 6.60 8.93
N LEU A 28 -1.80 7.29 9.83
CA LEU A 28 -1.31 8.47 10.54
C LEU A 28 -0.16 8.13 11.48
N PHE A 29 -0.30 7.07 12.27
CA PHE A 29 0.74 6.59 13.18
C PHE A 29 2.04 6.27 12.43
N ALA A 30 1.96 5.54 11.31
CA ALA A 30 3.12 5.22 10.49
C ALA A 30 3.78 6.49 9.93
N GLN A 31 3.00 7.48 9.49
CA GLN A 31 3.53 8.76 8.99
C GLN A 31 4.21 9.58 10.10
N VAL A 32 3.58 9.72 11.27
CA VAL A 32 4.15 10.48 12.40
C VAL A 32 5.40 9.80 12.93
N LYS A 33 5.36 8.47 13.11
CA LYS A 33 6.47 7.71 13.66
C LYS A 33 7.66 7.60 12.69
N ALA A 34 7.42 7.69 11.38
CA ALA A 34 8.48 7.82 10.38
C ALA A 34 9.30 9.12 10.54
N ARG A 35 8.77 10.15 11.21
CA ARG A 35 9.52 11.40 11.50
C ARG A 35 10.41 11.30 12.74
N THR A 36 10.12 10.40 13.68
CA THR A 36 10.79 10.35 15.00
C THR A 36 11.65 9.11 15.20
N LYS A 37 11.38 8.00 14.50
CA LYS A 37 12.18 6.77 14.58
C LYS A 37 12.55 6.28 13.18
N PRO A 38 13.77 5.73 12.99
CA PRO A 38 14.15 5.16 11.70
C PRO A 38 13.30 3.93 11.40
N THR A 39 12.40 4.06 10.42
CA THR A 39 11.55 2.99 9.89
C THR A 39 12.30 2.22 8.80
N LEU A 40 11.72 1.09 8.37
CA LEU A 40 12.22 0.39 7.18
C LEU A 40 12.27 1.31 5.96
N ALA A 41 11.26 2.16 5.80
CA ALA A 41 11.18 3.12 4.70
C ALA A 41 12.29 4.18 4.76
N SER A 42 12.58 4.74 5.94
CA SER A 42 13.65 5.74 6.07
C SER A 42 15.04 5.12 5.92
N SER A 43 15.24 3.91 6.46
CA SER A 43 16.52 3.20 6.33
C SER A 43 16.81 2.84 4.86
N LEU A 44 15.77 2.43 4.12
CA LEU A 44 15.89 2.18 2.69
C LEU A 44 16.09 3.46 1.87
N SER A 45 15.50 4.59 2.30
CA SER A 45 15.75 5.90 1.68
C SER A 45 17.22 6.33 1.80
N ASN A 46 17.86 6.07 2.95
CA ASN A 46 19.30 6.35 3.12
C ASN A 46 20.16 5.52 2.15
N VAL A 47 19.86 4.21 2.01
CA VAL A 47 20.56 3.33 1.07
C VAL A 47 20.31 3.74 -0.39
N ARG A 48 19.12 4.26 -0.73
CA ARG A 48 18.86 4.85 -2.06
C ARG A 48 19.62 6.14 -2.28
N GLY A 49 19.80 6.98 -1.28
CA GLY A 49 20.66 8.16 -1.37
C GLY A 49 22.10 7.78 -1.74
N LEU A 50 22.63 6.74 -1.10
CA LEU A 50 23.94 6.17 -1.46
C LEU A 50 23.96 5.64 -2.89
N TRP A 51 22.90 4.96 -3.31
CA TRP A 51 22.78 4.49 -4.68
C TRP A 51 22.84 5.64 -5.68
N MET A 52 22.08 6.72 -5.45
CA MET A 52 22.09 7.92 -6.31
C MET A 52 23.46 8.61 -6.34
N SER A 53 24.15 8.68 -5.20
CA SER A 53 25.51 9.24 -5.15
C SER A 53 26.51 8.40 -5.95
N ARG A 54 26.41 7.06 -5.89
CA ARG A 54 27.31 6.14 -6.61
C ARG A 54 27.01 6.02 -8.11
N ILE A 55 25.92 6.58 -8.61
CA ILE A 55 25.63 6.59 -10.05
C ILE A 55 26.64 7.45 -10.83
N PHE A 56 27.22 8.47 -10.20
CA PHE A 56 28.26 9.30 -10.83
C PHE A 56 29.58 8.55 -11.03
N SER A 57 29.91 7.60 -10.16
CA SER A 57 31.10 6.76 -10.33
C SER A 57 30.96 5.67 -11.42
N ARG A 58 29.78 5.54 -12.04
CA ARG A 58 29.48 4.50 -13.04
C ARG A 58 29.41 5.13 -14.42
N GLU A 59 30.28 4.67 -15.32
CA GLU A 59 30.24 5.08 -16.74
C GLU A 59 29.01 4.51 -17.45
N VAL A 60 28.65 3.25 -17.16
CA VAL A 60 27.48 2.58 -17.73
C VAL A 60 26.35 2.49 -16.69
N ARG A 61 25.25 3.22 -16.96
CA ARG A 61 24.09 3.36 -16.04
C ARG A 61 22.89 2.46 -16.38
N ILE A 62 23.05 1.56 -17.36
CA ILE A 62 21.96 0.69 -17.88
C ILE A 62 21.38 -0.19 -16.77
N ALA A 63 22.23 -0.72 -15.88
CA ALA A 63 21.79 -1.55 -14.76
C ALA A 63 20.85 -0.79 -13.80
N ASP A 64 21.14 0.49 -13.54
CA ASP A 64 20.37 1.32 -12.63
C ASP A 64 19.00 1.68 -13.21
N VAL A 65 18.97 2.06 -14.49
CA VAL A 65 17.73 2.31 -15.25
C VAL A 65 16.88 1.04 -15.33
N THR A 66 17.52 -0.12 -15.54
CA THR A 66 16.84 -1.41 -15.62
C THR A 66 16.25 -1.82 -14.27
N ALA A 67 16.96 -1.59 -13.16
CA ALA A 67 16.45 -1.83 -11.82
C ALA A 67 15.19 -1.00 -11.53
N LEU A 68 15.18 0.29 -11.90
CA LEU A 68 13.97 1.13 -11.83
C LEU A 68 12.83 0.60 -12.71
N GLY A 69 13.15 0.15 -13.93
CA GLY A 69 12.17 -0.45 -14.84
C GLY A 69 11.52 -1.71 -14.26
N ILE A 70 12.29 -2.56 -13.58
CA ILE A 70 11.75 -3.76 -12.90
C ILE A 70 10.81 -3.35 -11.76
N LEU A 71 11.19 -2.37 -10.94
CA LEU A 71 10.33 -1.85 -9.87
C LEU A 71 9.03 -1.29 -10.43
N GLN A 72 9.11 -0.47 -11.48
CA GLN A 72 7.96 0.11 -12.17
C GLN A 72 7.02 -0.97 -12.71
N ARG A 73 7.55 -2.01 -13.37
CA ARG A 73 6.75 -3.14 -13.87
C ARG A 73 6.06 -3.91 -12.75
N ASN A 74 6.71 -4.12 -11.61
CA ASN A 74 6.09 -4.76 -10.45
C ASN A 74 4.89 -3.96 -9.94
N VAL A 75 5.00 -2.62 -9.86
CA VAL A 75 3.86 -1.77 -9.49
C VAL A 75 2.73 -1.86 -10.51
N THR A 76 3.05 -1.82 -11.80
CA THR A 76 2.07 -1.94 -12.88
C THR A 76 1.32 -3.28 -12.80
N PHE A 77 2.02 -4.38 -12.50
CA PHE A 77 1.39 -5.69 -12.30
C PHE A 77 0.32 -5.63 -11.20
N PHE A 78 0.63 -5.03 -10.04
CA PHE A 78 -0.34 -4.85 -8.97
C PHE A 78 -1.54 -3.99 -9.40
N ALA A 79 -1.31 -2.89 -10.14
CA ALA A 79 -2.38 -2.05 -10.66
C ALA A 79 -3.32 -2.82 -11.59
N SER A 80 -2.77 -3.63 -12.51
CA SER A 80 -3.56 -4.48 -13.40
C SER A 80 -4.36 -5.53 -12.63
N THR A 81 -3.76 -6.17 -11.62
CA THR A 81 -4.49 -7.10 -10.75
C THR A 81 -5.64 -6.40 -10.02
N THR A 82 -5.47 -5.14 -9.60
CA THR A 82 -6.55 -4.37 -8.97
C THR A 82 -7.77 -4.20 -9.88
N ILE A 83 -7.56 -3.97 -11.18
CA ILE A 83 -8.64 -3.85 -12.16
C ILE A 83 -9.42 -5.17 -12.26
N PHE A 84 -8.73 -6.31 -12.33
CA PHE A 84 -9.40 -7.61 -12.38
C PHE A 84 -10.20 -7.90 -11.11
N ILE A 85 -9.66 -7.55 -9.93
CA ILE A 85 -10.39 -7.68 -8.66
C ILE A 85 -11.63 -6.79 -8.67
N LEU A 86 -11.52 -5.53 -9.11
CA LEU A 86 -12.65 -4.62 -9.22
C LEU A 86 -13.73 -5.14 -10.17
N ALA A 87 -13.34 -5.66 -11.34
CA ALA A 87 -14.29 -6.28 -12.27
C ALA A 87 -15.02 -7.47 -11.61
N GLY A 88 -14.29 -8.35 -10.92
CA GLY A 88 -14.88 -9.47 -10.18
C GLY A 88 -15.85 -9.01 -9.09
N LEU A 89 -15.49 -7.99 -8.31
CA LEU A 89 -16.35 -7.44 -7.27
C LEU A 89 -17.63 -6.79 -7.85
N LEU A 90 -17.53 -6.10 -8.99
CA LEU A 90 -18.69 -5.52 -9.67
C LEU A 90 -19.61 -6.60 -10.24
N THR A 91 -19.06 -7.69 -10.79
CA THR A 91 -19.84 -8.86 -11.23
C THR A 91 -20.59 -9.49 -10.05
N VAL A 92 -19.91 -9.68 -8.91
CA VAL A 92 -20.53 -10.21 -7.68
C VAL A 92 -21.63 -9.27 -7.18
N LEU A 93 -21.41 -7.95 -7.22
CA LEU A 93 -22.42 -6.95 -6.84
C LEU A 93 -23.68 -7.07 -7.71
N GLY A 94 -23.53 -7.28 -9.02
CA GLY A 94 -24.65 -7.51 -9.94
C GLY A 94 -25.38 -8.85 -9.72
N ALA A 95 -24.70 -9.85 -9.16
CA ALA A 95 -25.23 -11.18 -8.86
C ALA A 95 -25.51 -11.42 -7.36
N THR A 96 -25.66 -10.35 -6.57
CA THR A 96 -25.76 -10.44 -5.10
C THR A 96 -26.88 -11.38 -4.64
N ASP A 97 -28.04 -11.36 -5.30
CA ASP A 97 -29.19 -12.19 -4.92
C ASP A 97 -28.87 -13.69 -4.95
N GLN A 98 -28.14 -14.15 -5.98
CA GLN A 98 -27.73 -15.56 -6.12
C GLN A 98 -26.69 -15.94 -5.06
N ILE A 99 -25.74 -15.05 -4.79
CA ILE A 99 -24.67 -15.28 -3.80
C ILE A 99 -25.24 -15.34 -2.38
N VAL A 100 -26.17 -14.44 -2.03
CA VAL A 100 -26.80 -14.43 -0.70
C VAL A 100 -27.59 -15.72 -0.47
N GLN A 101 -28.33 -16.20 -1.47
CA GLN A 101 -29.09 -17.46 -1.37
C GLN A 101 -28.16 -18.66 -1.12
N LEU A 102 -27.05 -18.77 -1.86
CA LEU A 102 -26.07 -19.83 -1.65
C LEU A 102 -25.43 -19.74 -0.26
N THR A 103 -25.13 -18.53 0.19
CA THR A 103 -24.37 -18.33 1.42
C THR A 103 -25.24 -18.53 2.67
N ASN A 104 -26.53 -18.24 2.61
CA ASN A 104 -27.48 -18.50 3.70
C ASN A 104 -27.68 -20.00 3.98
N THR A 105 -27.26 -20.89 3.08
CA THR A 105 -27.28 -22.35 3.34
C THR A 105 -26.09 -22.82 4.20
N LEU A 106 -25.09 -21.98 4.44
CA LEU A 106 -23.89 -22.33 5.18
C LEU A 106 -24.08 -22.07 6.69
N PRO A 107 -23.82 -23.07 7.55
CA PRO A 107 -24.13 -22.98 8.99
C PRO A 107 -23.25 -21.99 9.77
N PHE A 108 -22.15 -21.51 9.19
CA PHE A 108 -21.17 -20.64 9.86
C PHE A 108 -21.34 -19.15 9.56
N ILE A 109 -22.30 -18.78 8.69
CA ILE A 109 -22.44 -17.40 8.22
C ILE A 109 -23.71 -16.81 8.83
N VAL A 110 -23.54 -15.70 9.56
CA VAL A 110 -24.67 -14.98 10.14
C VAL A 110 -25.59 -14.53 9.01
N GLU A 111 -26.90 -14.78 9.15
CA GLU A 111 -27.89 -14.32 8.18
C GLU A 111 -27.72 -12.82 7.95
N ASN A 112 -27.34 -12.45 6.73
CA ASN A 112 -27.13 -11.07 6.34
C ASN A 112 -28.19 -10.68 5.32
N THR A 113 -28.81 -9.52 5.51
CA THR A 113 -29.70 -8.94 4.50
C THR A 113 -28.92 -8.66 3.22
N ARG A 114 -29.63 -8.66 2.07
CA ARG A 114 -29.06 -8.25 0.78
C ARG A 114 -28.34 -6.91 0.88
N ALA A 115 -28.96 -5.92 1.53
CA ALA A 115 -28.39 -4.59 1.71
C ALA A 115 -27.05 -4.63 2.48
N SER A 116 -26.92 -5.49 3.49
CA SER A 116 -25.65 -5.68 4.23
C SER A 116 -24.54 -6.19 3.30
N TRP A 117 -24.84 -7.16 2.44
CA TRP A 117 -23.88 -7.68 1.45
C TRP A 117 -23.43 -6.63 0.45
N GLU A 118 -24.36 -5.86 -0.11
CA GLU A 118 -24.06 -4.77 -1.04
C GLU A 118 -23.13 -3.73 -0.39
N VAL A 119 -23.38 -3.36 0.86
CA VAL A 119 -22.52 -2.42 1.60
C VAL A 119 -21.12 -2.99 1.80
N LYS A 120 -20.99 -4.26 2.20
CA LYS A 120 -19.67 -4.93 2.36
C LYS A 120 -18.88 -4.92 1.05
N LEU A 121 -19.53 -5.24 -0.07
CA LEU A 121 -18.93 -5.20 -1.40
C LEU A 121 -18.53 -3.78 -1.81
N LEU A 122 -19.38 -2.78 -1.57
CA LEU A 122 -19.08 -1.38 -1.87
C LEU A 122 -17.88 -0.85 -1.09
N VAL A 123 -17.74 -1.21 0.20
CA VAL A 123 -16.56 -0.86 1.01
C VAL A 123 -15.29 -1.50 0.43
N LEU A 124 -15.38 -2.77 0.01
CA LEU A 124 -14.26 -3.48 -0.62
C LEU A 124 -13.86 -2.86 -1.97
N ILE A 125 -14.86 -2.54 -2.82
CA ILE A 125 -14.66 -1.81 -4.08
C ILE A 125 -13.99 -0.47 -3.83
N PHE A 126 -14.47 0.32 -2.86
CA PHE A 126 -13.88 1.61 -2.53
C PHE A 126 -12.39 1.51 -2.17
N ILE A 127 -12.02 0.50 -1.39
CA ILE A 127 -10.62 0.24 -1.02
C ILE A 127 -9.77 -0.15 -2.23
N PHE A 128 -10.28 -1.00 -3.13
CA PHE A 128 -9.52 -1.36 -4.32
C PHE A 128 -9.43 -0.20 -5.32
N VAL A 129 -10.45 0.66 -5.42
CA VAL A 129 -10.34 1.91 -6.19
C VAL A 129 -9.24 2.80 -5.60
N TYR A 130 -9.19 2.97 -4.28
CA TYR A 130 -8.09 3.68 -3.61
C TYR A 130 -6.72 3.05 -3.93
N ALA A 131 -6.61 1.71 -3.83
CA ALA A 131 -5.37 0.99 -4.11
C ALA A 131 -4.92 1.20 -5.57
N PHE A 132 -5.85 1.12 -6.53
CA PHE A 132 -5.60 1.36 -7.94
C PHE A 132 -4.99 2.74 -8.17
N PHE A 133 -5.59 3.80 -7.64
CA PHE A 133 -5.05 5.16 -7.77
C PHE A 133 -3.68 5.32 -7.13
N LYS A 134 -3.43 4.66 -5.99
CA LYS A 134 -2.09 4.67 -5.35
C LYS A 134 -1.04 3.96 -6.20
N PHE A 135 -1.37 2.83 -6.83
CA PHE A 135 -0.46 2.16 -7.74
C PHE A 135 -0.25 2.96 -9.02
N ALA A 136 -1.30 3.50 -9.64
CA ALA A 136 -1.20 4.35 -10.82
C ALA A 136 -0.31 5.58 -10.56
N TRP A 137 -0.46 6.21 -9.40
CA TRP A 137 0.40 7.32 -8.99
C TRP A 137 1.85 6.88 -8.76
N SER A 138 2.05 5.72 -8.14
CA SER A 138 3.38 5.14 -7.95
C SER A 138 4.08 4.85 -9.29
N VAL A 139 3.38 4.27 -10.28
CA VAL A 139 3.91 4.06 -11.64
C VAL A 139 4.38 5.38 -12.25
N ARG A 140 3.58 6.44 -12.14
CA ARG A 140 3.94 7.76 -12.64
C ARG A 140 5.20 8.31 -11.99
N GLN A 141 5.32 8.16 -10.67
CA GLN A 141 6.50 8.60 -9.92
C GLN A 141 7.75 7.78 -10.26
N TYR A 142 7.62 6.48 -10.52
CA TYR A 142 8.74 5.67 -11.03
C TYR A 142 9.16 6.10 -12.44
N ASN A 143 8.21 6.41 -13.33
CA ASN A 143 8.54 6.98 -14.64
C ASN A 143 9.28 8.32 -14.51
N PHE A 144 8.87 9.19 -13.59
CA PHE A 144 9.60 10.43 -13.29
C PHE A 144 11.02 10.16 -12.75
N ALA A 145 11.18 9.17 -11.88
CA ALA A 145 12.49 8.77 -11.38
C ALA A 145 13.41 8.25 -12.50
N ILE A 146 12.88 7.47 -13.44
CA ILE A 146 13.62 6.97 -14.61
C ILE A 146 14.08 8.14 -15.49
N VAL A 147 13.18 9.07 -15.82
CA VAL A 147 13.53 10.26 -16.64
C VAL A 147 14.58 11.11 -15.93
N LEU A 148 14.41 11.35 -14.63
CA LEU A 148 15.39 12.09 -13.83
C LEU A 148 16.75 11.39 -13.84
N LEU A 149 16.78 10.06 -13.69
CA LEU A 149 18.01 9.27 -13.73
C LEU A 149 18.72 9.35 -15.09
N SER A 150 17.95 9.34 -16.19
CA SER A 150 18.47 9.51 -17.54
C SER A 150 19.01 10.93 -17.79
N ALA A 151 18.53 11.93 -17.03
CA ALA A 151 19.02 13.30 -17.04
C ALA A 151 20.12 13.55 -15.98
N ALA A 152 20.70 12.50 -15.39
CA ALA A 152 21.73 12.63 -14.37
C ALA A 152 22.95 13.38 -14.92
N PRO A 153 23.49 14.37 -14.18
CA PRO A 153 24.54 15.24 -14.70
C PRO A 153 25.83 14.48 -15.01
N THR A 154 26.65 15.09 -15.86
CA THR A 154 27.98 14.58 -16.25
C THR A 154 28.96 14.69 -15.08
N ASN A 155 30.05 13.93 -15.13
CA ASN A 155 31.01 13.86 -14.03
C ASN A 155 31.68 15.21 -13.72
N ASP A 156 31.76 16.10 -14.71
CA ASP A 156 32.39 17.43 -14.64
C ASP A 156 31.46 18.51 -14.06
N CYS A 157 30.23 18.18 -13.66
CA CYS A 157 29.33 19.14 -13.04
C CYS A 157 29.77 19.53 -11.62
N SER A 158 29.27 20.68 -11.15
CA SER A 158 29.54 21.19 -9.79
C SER A 158 29.07 20.19 -8.73
N GLU A 159 29.81 20.09 -7.62
CA GLU A 159 29.41 19.26 -6.46
C GLU A 159 28.04 19.67 -5.90
N ASN A 160 27.66 20.94 -6.05
CA ASN A 160 26.33 21.42 -5.69
C ASN A 160 25.23 20.79 -6.56
N ASP A 161 25.46 20.64 -7.86
CA ASP A 161 24.49 20.05 -8.80
C ASP A 161 24.35 18.54 -8.56
N LYS A 162 25.46 17.85 -8.25
CA LYS A 162 25.45 16.43 -7.85
C LYS A 162 24.63 16.23 -6.59
N THR A 163 24.84 17.08 -5.58
CA THR A 163 24.11 17.00 -4.31
C THR A 163 22.62 17.26 -4.51
N LEU A 164 22.27 18.28 -5.29
CA LEU A 164 20.89 18.60 -5.62
C LEU A 164 20.21 17.45 -6.38
N PHE A 165 20.91 16.82 -7.31
CA PHE A 165 20.42 15.63 -8.02
C PHE A 165 20.14 14.48 -7.04
N VAL A 166 21.09 14.13 -6.16
CA VAL A 166 20.94 13.02 -5.22
C VAL A 166 19.74 13.21 -4.30
N ILE A 167 19.56 14.41 -3.75
CA ILE A 167 18.44 14.72 -2.85
C ILE A 167 17.11 14.57 -3.58
N ASN A 168 16.98 15.21 -4.75
CA ASN A 168 15.71 15.21 -5.49
C ASN A 168 15.38 13.83 -6.09
N ALA A 169 16.37 13.12 -6.63
CA ALA A 169 16.17 11.77 -7.17
C ALA A 169 15.76 10.78 -6.07
N ASN A 170 16.41 10.85 -4.90
CA ASN A 170 16.03 10.03 -3.77
C ASN A 170 14.63 10.35 -3.25
N GLU A 171 14.26 11.63 -3.21
CA GLU A 171 12.92 12.06 -2.77
C GLU A 171 11.83 11.57 -3.72
N VAL A 172 11.99 11.72 -5.04
CA VAL A 172 11.03 11.21 -6.04
C VAL A 172 10.87 9.70 -5.91
N LEU A 173 11.97 8.96 -5.78
CA LEU A 173 11.94 7.50 -5.64
C LEU A 173 11.33 7.06 -4.30
N THR A 174 11.59 7.81 -3.22
CA THR A 174 10.99 7.57 -1.91
C THR A 174 9.48 7.80 -1.95
N ARG A 175 9.01 8.84 -2.63
CA ARG A 175 7.57 9.08 -2.86
C ARG A 175 6.93 7.98 -3.70
N ALA A 176 7.59 7.52 -4.77
CA ALA A 176 7.13 6.41 -5.59
C ALA A 176 6.89 5.14 -4.76
N ASN A 177 7.87 4.81 -3.91
CA ASN A 177 7.80 3.65 -3.04
C ASN A 177 6.75 3.82 -1.92
N ASN A 178 6.56 5.02 -1.37
CA ASN A 178 5.53 5.28 -0.38
C ASN A 178 4.13 5.09 -0.96
N SER A 179 3.89 5.60 -2.18
CA SER A 179 2.65 5.37 -2.91
C SER A 179 2.37 3.87 -3.14
N PHE A 180 3.41 3.11 -3.52
CA PHE A 180 3.30 1.65 -3.63
C PHE A 180 2.96 0.98 -2.29
N ALA A 181 3.65 1.36 -1.21
CA ALA A 181 3.40 0.84 0.12
C ALA A 181 1.98 1.15 0.62
N HIS A 182 1.42 2.32 0.28
CA HIS A 182 0.02 2.66 0.58
C HIS A 182 -0.96 1.73 -0.14
N GLY A 183 -0.72 1.40 -1.41
CA GLY A 183 -1.53 0.42 -2.14
C GLY A 183 -1.44 -0.99 -1.54
N LEU A 184 -0.25 -1.44 -1.15
CA LEU A 184 -0.07 -2.75 -0.47
C LEU A 184 -0.74 -2.81 0.91
N ARG A 185 -0.72 -1.70 1.67
CA ARG A 185 -1.48 -1.60 2.93
C ARG A 185 -2.97 -1.72 2.65
N ALA A 186 -3.46 -1.08 1.59
CA ALA A 186 -4.86 -1.17 1.22
C ALA A 186 -5.28 -2.60 0.88
N TYR A 187 -4.45 -3.35 0.13
CA TYR A 187 -4.64 -4.78 -0.10
C TYR A 187 -4.69 -5.59 1.20
N SER A 188 -3.79 -5.30 2.14
CA SER A 188 -3.72 -6.03 3.41
C SER A 188 -5.01 -5.84 4.21
N PHE A 189 -5.54 -4.63 4.27
CA PHE A 189 -6.81 -4.35 4.94
C PHE A 189 -8.04 -4.83 4.14
N ALA A 190 -7.98 -4.87 2.80
CA ALA A 190 -9.01 -5.50 1.99
C ALA A 190 -9.17 -6.99 2.36
N MET A 191 -8.07 -7.68 2.65
CA MET A 191 -8.13 -9.07 3.15
C MET A 191 -8.81 -9.17 4.52
N ALA A 192 -8.70 -8.16 5.39
CA ALA A 192 -9.43 -8.16 6.65
C ALA A 192 -10.95 -8.09 6.44
N ILE A 193 -11.41 -7.32 5.44
CA ILE A 193 -12.83 -7.20 5.09
C ILE A 193 -13.41 -8.54 4.62
N LEU A 194 -12.62 -9.42 4.02
CA LEU A 194 -13.11 -10.77 3.68
C LEU A 194 -13.65 -11.50 4.93
N GLY A 195 -13.04 -11.27 6.09
CA GLY A 195 -13.54 -11.80 7.35
C GLY A 195 -14.92 -11.27 7.77
N TRP A 196 -15.30 -10.09 7.29
CA TRP A 196 -16.59 -9.46 7.57
C TRP A 196 -17.76 -10.15 6.87
N PHE A 197 -17.51 -10.86 5.77
CA PHE A 197 -18.51 -11.69 5.12
C PHE A 197 -18.90 -12.91 5.95
N VAL A 198 -18.00 -13.39 6.82
CA VAL A 198 -18.26 -14.51 7.73
C VAL A 198 -18.87 -14.02 9.05
N HIS A 199 -18.15 -13.14 9.76
CA HIS A 199 -18.59 -12.66 11.07
C HIS A 199 -17.98 -11.29 11.44
N PRO A 200 -18.72 -10.35 12.07
CA PRO A 200 -18.20 -9.03 12.46
C PRO A 200 -17.02 -9.09 13.44
N VAL A 201 -17.03 -10.06 14.36
CA VAL A 201 -15.89 -10.29 15.28
C VAL A 201 -14.64 -10.76 14.54
N LEU A 202 -14.81 -11.64 13.54
CA LEU A 202 -13.68 -12.12 12.73
C LEU A 202 -13.07 -10.97 11.91
N PHE A 203 -13.89 -10.03 11.44
CA PHE A 203 -13.43 -8.79 10.84
C PHE A 203 -12.59 -7.93 11.79
N MET A 204 -13.07 -7.69 13.02
CA MET A 204 -12.32 -6.91 14.01
C MET A 204 -10.97 -7.55 14.36
N VAL A 205 -10.94 -8.87 14.56
CA VAL A 205 -9.71 -9.64 14.81
C VAL A 205 -8.77 -9.58 13.59
N SER A 206 -9.31 -9.73 12.37
CA SER A 206 -8.52 -9.67 11.15
C SER A 206 -7.93 -8.27 10.91
N ALA A 207 -8.69 -7.21 11.20
CA ALA A 207 -8.21 -5.84 11.12
C ALA A 207 -7.07 -5.58 12.11
N LEU A 208 -7.21 -6.05 13.36
CA LEU A 208 -6.15 -5.97 14.36
C LEU A 208 -4.92 -6.77 13.93
N TRP A 209 -5.11 -7.99 13.40
CA TRP A 209 -4.03 -8.83 12.91
C TRP A 209 -3.25 -8.16 11.78
N VAL A 210 -3.94 -7.52 10.82
CA VAL A 210 -3.30 -6.73 9.76
C VAL A 210 -2.46 -5.61 10.35
N VAL A 211 -2.98 -4.85 11.32
CA VAL A 211 -2.22 -3.80 12.02
C VAL A 211 -0.97 -4.36 12.70
N LEU A 212 -1.08 -5.49 13.39
CA LEU A 212 0.05 -6.16 14.05
C LEU A 212 1.12 -6.62 13.05
N VAL A 213 0.71 -7.24 11.94
CA VAL A 213 1.61 -7.68 10.87
C VAL A 213 2.33 -6.48 10.25
N LEU A 214 1.60 -5.40 9.94
CA LEU A 214 2.18 -4.18 9.40
C LEU A 214 3.17 -3.54 10.40
N HIS A 215 2.80 -3.46 11.67
CA HIS A 215 3.67 -2.92 12.73
C HIS A 215 4.95 -3.74 12.90
N ARG A 216 4.84 -5.08 12.97
CA ARG A 216 6.00 -5.97 13.07
C ARG A 216 6.92 -5.81 11.86
N ARG A 217 6.34 -5.76 10.66
CA ARG A 217 7.09 -5.61 9.40
C ARG A 217 7.82 -4.27 9.32
N GLU A 218 7.21 -3.19 9.81
CA GLU A 218 7.73 -1.83 9.67
C GLU A 218 8.78 -1.47 10.75
N PHE A 219 8.70 -2.08 11.94
CA PHE A 219 9.54 -1.71 13.09
C PHE A 219 10.43 -2.82 13.67
N HIS A 220 10.15 -4.10 13.43
CA HIS A 220 10.84 -5.23 14.07
C HIS A 220 11.37 -6.28 13.08
N SER A 221 11.51 -5.95 11.79
CA SER A 221 12.04 -6.88 10.80
C SER A 221 13.57 -6.99 10.88
N ASN A 222 14.12 -8.19 10.74
CA ASN A 222 15.57 -8.41 10.56
C ASN A 222 16.11 -7.64 9.35
N THR A 223 15.27 -7.38 8.33
CA THR A 223 15.60 -6.53 7.18
C THR A 223 15.90 -5.09 7.60
N LEU A 224 15.23 -4.55 8.62
CA LEU A 224 15.51 -3.21 9.15
C LEU A 224 16.91 -3.15 9.78
N ILE A 225 17.29 -4.20 10.51
CA ILE A 225 18.63 -4.30 11.13
C ILE A 225 19.70 -4.34 10.03
N ALA A 226 19.51 -5.18 9.01
CA ALA A 226 20.43 -5.29 7.88
C ALA A 226 20.54 -3.97 7.09
N LEU A 227 19.42 -3.29 6.81
CA LEU A 227 19.44 -1.99 6.10
C LEU A 227 20.09 -0.89 6.94
N ARG A 228 19.88 -0.88 8.27
CA ARG A 228 20.58 0.06 9.15
C ARG A 228 22.09 -0.16 9.13
N GLN A 229 22.54 -1.42 9.16
CA GLN A 229 23.96 -1.74 9.00
C GLN A 229 24.48 -1.30 7.63
N ALA A 230 23.76 -1.58 6.55
CA ALA A 230 24.13 -1.14 5.20
C ALA A 230 24.19 0.40 5.07
N SER A 231 23.32 1.13 5.75
CA SER A 231 23.35 2.60 5.74
C SER A 231 24.60 3.21 6.40
N LYS A 232 25.32 2.44 7.24
CA LYS A 232 26.62 2.86 7.77
C LYS A 232 27.73 2.91 6.72
N LEU A 233 27.56 2.27 5.56
CA LEU A 233 28.48 2.40 4.42
C LEU A 233 28.51 3.82 3.82
N ALA A 234 27.65 4.72 4.30
CA ALA A 234 27.64 6.14 3.98
C ALA A 234 28.59 6.99 4.85
N GLN A 235 29.01 6.46 6.00
CA GLN A 235 29.94 7.11 6.94
C GLN A 235 31.37 6.65 6.65
#